data_AF-A0A961UQ47-F1
#
_entry.id   AF-A0A961UQ47-F1
#
_cell.length_a   1.000
_cell.length_b   1.000
_cell.length_c   1.000
_cell.angle_alpha   90.00
_cell.angle_beta   90.00
_cell.angle_gamma   90.00
#
_symmetry.space_group_name_H-M   'P 1'
#
loop_
_entity.id
_entity.type
_entity.pdbx_description
1 polymer ?
#
loop_
_entity_poly.entity_id
_entity_poly.type
_entity_poly.pdbx_seq_one_letter_code
_entity_poly.pdbx_strand_id
1 'polypeptide(L)'
;SMTEAWEDQISTGLLVATDPDGDPLNYAVKDGAGPSKGTVTIAADGSFTYTPHANLNGSETFTIIVTDSVGAAAEQVVSFDIAPVNDAPLAVDDLGFSVEAGQNIAIAAAALLANDSDIEGDPLTIVSVANATGGSATLLSDGNVTFTADPNFDGQASFSYAISDGLETSASAIVFVDVTPPAVETGVTLTGTNCADRLVGTDLDDVIYGRKGNDILIGKGGNDIFRIQGNDGLDRFDGGSGYDIIQGSNGDDVLRVTSHLANLNSIEEIDGGAGRDVIVATSCNDVLDFSNIALNGIELIRLGGGNDKVRGSTGDDVFSGGGGQDTFIFGPGGGHDTIVDFDPGAISCGHHRGSKTAGTAHHDTIDLRSYDFDSYGAVRQLMHQRGHDVVIEFEQGSSLSLKNTQLAELKAWDFLI
;
A
#
# COMPACT_ATOMS: atom_id res chain seq x y z
N SER A 1 68.79 18.32 32.29
CA SER A 1 68.16 18.42 30.96
C SER A 1 67.05 17.39 30.86
N MET A 2 66.06 17.64 30.02
CA MET A 2 65.07 16.68 29.52
C MET A 2 65.12 16.80 28.01
N THR A 3 65.22 15.69 27.29
CA THR A 3 65.39 15.70 25.84
C THR A 3 64.15 15.21 25.10
N GLU A 4 63.34 14.34 25.73
CA GLU A 4 62.13 13.78 25.15
C GLU A 4 61.10 13.54 26.26
N ALA A 5 59.83 13.76 25.94
CA ALA A 5 58.66 13.35 26.71
C ALA A 5 57.68 12.63 25.77
N TRP A 6 56.76 11.87 26.32
CA TRP A 6 55.64 11.27 25.59
C TRP A 6 54.37 11.82 26.20
N GLU A 7 53.37 12.17 25.38
CA GLU A 7 52.06 12.53 25.93
C GLU A 7 51.48 11.35 26.73
N ASP A 8 50.57 11.66 27.65
CA ASP A 8 49.99 10.71 28.62
C ASP A 8 50.96 9.97 29.54
N GLN A 9 52.25 10.32 29.50
CA GLN A 9 53.28 9.73 30.34
C GLN A 9 54.00 10.78 31.18
N ILE A 10 54.20 10.45 32.46
CA ILE A 10 55.02 11.27 33.34
C ILE A 10 56.48 11.08 32.96
N SER A 11 57.15 12.18 32.64
CA SER A 11 58.58 12.22 32.32
C SER A 11 59.37 12.80 33.49
N THR A 12 60.62 12.36 33.65
CA THR A 12 61.50 12.83 34.75
C THR A 12 62.75 13.51 34.21
N GLY A 13 63.29 14.47 34.96
CA GLY A 13 64.51 15.16 34.61
C GLY A 13 65.29 15.64 35.83
N LEU A 14 66.52 16.12 35.59
CA LEU A 14 67.39 16.67 36.62
C LEU A 14 67.94 18.03 36.20
N LEU A 15 67.87 18.99 37.11
CA LEU A 15 68.51 20.30 37.04
C LEU A 15 69.80 20.24 37.87
N VAL A 16 70.89 20.76 37.32
CA VAL A 16 72.19 20.82 38.00
C VAL A 16 72.68 22.26 37.97
N ALA A 17 72.85 22.85 39.15
CA ALA A 17 73.40 24.18 39.34
C ALA A 17 74.43 24.15 40.48
N THR A 18 75.34 25.13 40.47
CA THR A 18 76.39 25.26 41.50
C THR A 18 76.48 26.70 41.95
N ASP A 19 76.55 26.90 43.26
CA ASP A 19 76.85 28.19 43.86
C ASP A 19 78.36 28.31 44.14
N PRO A 20 79.06 29.39 43.73
CA PRO A 20 80.49 29.57 43.98
C PRO A 20 80.87 29.66 45.46
N ASP A 21 79.97 30.14 46.32
CA ASP A 21 80.16 30.31 47.76
C ASP A 21 79.63 29.11 48.57
N GLY A 22 78.94 28.18 47.89
CA GLY A 22 78.43 26.93 48.45
C GLY A 22 77.07 27.08 49.12
N ASP A 23 76.35 28.16 48.84
CA ASP A 23 75.03 28.42 49.42
C ASP A 23 73.96 27.44 48.92
N PRO A 24 72.96 27.09 49.76
CA PRO A 24 71.84 26.25 49.34
C PRO A 24 71.06 26.89 48.18
N LEU A 25 70.74 26.07 47.17
CA LEU A 25 69.99 26.48 45.99
C LEU A 25 68.50 26.12 46.10
N ASN A 26 67.63 27.04 45.68
CA ASN A 26 66.21 26.81 45.51
C ASN A 26 65.85 26.82 44.03
N TYR A 27 65.11 25.81 43.59
CA TYR A 27 64.69 25.65 42.19
C TYR A 27 63.20 25.96 42.06
N ALA A 28 62.84 26.80 41.10
CA ALA A 28 61.45 27.09 40.79
C ALA A 28 61.24 27.30 39.29
N VAL A 29 60.00 27.12 38.82
CA VAL A 29 59.58 27.62 37.52
C VAL A 29 59.46 29.14 37.63
N LYS A 30 60.01 29.89 36.68
CA LYS A 30 59.92 31.35 36.67
C LYS A 30 58.47 31.78 36.47
N ASP A 31 58.02 32.73 37.29
CA ASP A 31 56.66 33.27 37.22
C ASP A 31 56.30 33.75 35.81
N GLY A 32 55.18 33.25 35.29
CA GLY A 32 54.69 33.56 33.94
C GLY A 32 55.45 32.86 32.80
N ALA A 33 56.42 31.99 33.09
CA ALA A 33 57.20 31.24 32.11
C ALA A 33 57.14 29.71 32.33
N GLY A 34 56.00 29.23 32.81
CA GLY A 34 55.72 27.80 32.95
C GLY A 34 55.39 27.12 31.62
N PRO A 35 55.35 25.78 31.61
CA PRO A 35 54.96 25.00 30.43
C PRO A 35 53.53 25.33 29.98
N SER A 36 53.28 25.21 28.68
CA SER A 36 51.98 25.50 28.06
C SER A 36 51.12 24.24 27.84
N LYS A 37 51.74 23.07 27.75
CA LYS A 37 51.16 21.77 27.41
C LYS A 37 51.25 20.75 28.54
N GLY A 38 51.58 21.18 29.75
CA GLY A 38 51.69 20.28 30.89
C GLY A 38 51.96 21.00 32.18
N THR A 39 52.37 20.23 33.19
CA THR A 39 52.72 20.73 34.52
C THR A 39 54.10 20.23 34.92
N VAL A 40 54.86 21.09 35.61
CA VAL A 40 56.19 20.75 36.15
C VAL A 40 56.13 20.80 37.67
N THR A 41 56.65 19.76 38.33
CA THR A 41 56.90 19.75 39.78
C THR A 41 58.38 19.54 40.02
N ILE A 42 59.02 20.42 40.79
CA ILE A 42 60.45 20.40 41.07
C ILE A 42 60.68 20.09 42.56
N ALA A 43 61.56 19.14 42.83
CA ALA A 43 62.00 18.80 44.19
C ALA A 43 63.22 19.63 44.60
N ALA A 44 63.51 19.65 45.91
CA ALA A 44 64.60 20.44 46.48
C ALA A 44 66.01 20.03 45.99
N ASP A 45 66.17 18.79 45.53
CA ASP A 45 67.44 18.28 44.96
C ASP A 45 67.61 18.60 43.46
N GLY A 46 66.68 19.35 42.86
CA GLY A 46 66.68 19.70 41.45
C GLY A 46 66.11 18.61 40.53
N SER A 47 65.68 17.47 41.06
CA SER A 47 64.87 16.52 40.28
C SER A 47 63.50 17.12 39.99
N PHE A 48 62.95 16.84 38.81
CA PHE A 48 61.61 17.31 38.45
C PHE A 48 60.83 16.27 37.66
N THR A 49 59.50 16.34 37.77
CA THR A 49 58.55 15.60 36.94
C THR A 49 57.85 16.56 36.00
N TYR A 50 57.71 16.17 34.73
CA TYR A 50 56.82 16.80 33.77
C TYR A 50 55.66 15.87 33.48
N THR A 51 54.44 16.37 33.64
CA THR A 51 53.21 15.67 33.29
C THR A 51 52.53 16.45 32.17
N PRO A 52 52.61 15.99 30.91
CA PRO A 52 51.85 16.57 29.81
C PRO A 52 50.36 16.59 30.12
N HIS A 53 49.63 17.57 29.59
CA HIS A 53 48.18 17.46 29.46
C HIS A 53 47.88 16.42 28.38
N ALA A 54 46.76 15.71 28.53
CA ALA A 54 46.37 14.68 27.57
C ALA A 54 46.23 15.26 26.16
N ASN A 55 46.68 14.47 25.18
CA ASN A 55 46.51 14.75 23.74
C ASN A 55 47.21 16.03 23.26
N LEU A 56 48.22 16.51 24.00
CA LEU A 56 49.04 17.66 23.63
C LEU A 56 50.49 17.23 23.38
N ASN A 57 50.85 17.19 22.10
CA ASN A 57 52.18 16.84 21.63
C ASN A 57 52.93 18.02 20.98
N GLY A 58 54.16 17.76 20.52
CA GLY A 58 55.04 18.71 19.84
C GLY A 58 55.95 19.50 20.79
N SER A 59 56.55 20.57 20.29
CA SER A 59 57.57 21.31 21.05
C SER A 59 57.00 22.02 22.27
N GLU A 60 57.74 21.99 23.37
CA GLU A 60 57.44 22.64 24.64
C GLU A 60 58.66 23.38 25.18
N THR A 61 58.42 24.49 25.87
CA THR A 61 59.46 25.25 26.56
C THR A 61 58.96 25.80 27.87
N PHE A 62 59.81 25.81 28.89
CA PHE A 62 59.60 26.58 30.11
C PHE A 62 60.91 27.11 30.66
N THR A 63 60.86 28.12 31.52
CA THR A 63 62.05 28.71 32.15
C THR A 63 62.14 28.36 33.62
N ILE A 64 63.27 27.81 34.03
CA ILE A 64 63.61 27.60 35.44
C ILE A 64 64.41 28.79 35.95
N ILE A 65 64.11 29.21 37.18
CA ILE A 65 64.92 30.13 37.97
C ILE A 65 65.51 29.36 39.15
N VAL A 66 66.82 29.49 39.34
CA VAL A 66 67.56 28.94 40.50
C VAL A 66 68.05 30.11 41.32
N THR A 67 67.70 30.17 42.60
CA THR A 67 68.08 31.25 43.51
C THR A 67 68.91 30.74 44.66
N ASP A 68 69.97 31.45 45.04
CA ASP A 68 70.71 31.20 46.28
C ASP A 68 69.95 31.77 47.51
N SER A 69 70.54 31.59 48.70
CA SER A 69 69.96 32.09 49.95
C SER A 69 70.12 33.60 50.19
N VAL A 70 70.88 34.29 49.34
CA VAL A 70 71.27 35.70 49.46
C VAL A 70 70.59 36.58 48.38
N GLY A 71 69.90 35.95 47.42
CA GLY A 71 69.09 36.57 46.37
C GLY A 71 69.73 36.59 44.97
N ALA A 72 70.89 35.97 44.75
CA ALA A 72 71.41 35.79 43.39
C ALA A 72 70.57 34.76 42.64
N ALA A 73 70.38 34.97 41.33
CA ALA A 73 69.52 34.12 40.51
C ALA A 73 70.15 33.80 39.15
N ALA A 74 69.94 32.58 38.69
CA ALA A 74 70.28 32.13 37.34
C ALA A 74 69.03 31.53 36.67
N GLU A 75 68.90 31.75 35.36
CA GLU A 75 67.77 31.22 34.58
C GLU A 75 68.25 30.22 33.52
N GLN A 76 67.46 29.16 33.31
CA GLN A 76 67.68 28.17 32.26
C GLN A 76 66.38 27.89 31.53
N VAL A 77 66.38 28.04 30.21
CA VAL A 77 65.28 27.57 29.35
C VAL A 77 65.42 26.07 29.17
N VAL A 78 64.38 25.33 29.53
CA VAL A 78 64.23 23.92 29.22
C VAL A 78 63.37 23.82 27.96
N SER A 79 63.86 23.10 26.96
CA SER A 79 63.16 22.86 25.70
C SER A 79 63.31 21.39 25.32
N PHE A 80 62.20 20.78 24.95
CA PHE A 80 62.10 19.37 24.54
C PHE A 80 60.85 19.20 23.68
N ASP A 81 60.75 18.06 23.00
CA ASP A 81 59.57 17.68 22.24
C ASP A 81 58.77 16.62 23.01
N ILE A 82 57.45 16.73 22.94
CA ILE A 82 56.50 15.73 23.43
C ILE A 82 56.11 14.88 22.22
N ALA A 83 56.51 13.61 22.21
CA ALA A 83 56.12 12.66 21.19
C ALA A 83 54.67 12.22 21.39
N PRO A 84 53.89 12.04 20.31
CA PRO A 84 52.53 11.55 20.42
C PRO A 84 52.48 10.10 20.92
N VAL A 85 51.39 9.75 21.58
CA VAL A 85 51.01 8.39 21.97
C VAL A 85 49.68 8.11 21.30
N ASN A 86 49.57 6.97 20.61
CA ASN A 86 48.37 6.62 19.88
C ASN A 86 47.18 6.44 20.83
N ASP A 87 46.08 7.14 20.54
CA ASP A 87 44.79 6.96 21.19
C ASP A 87 43.88 6.06 20.35
N ALA A 88 43.02 5.27 20.99
CA ALA A 88 42.03 4.50 20.25
C ALA A 88 41.01 5.44 19.58
N PRO A 89 40.56 5.12 18.36
CA PRO A 89 39.57 5.95 17.68
C PRO A 89 38.20 5.89 18.36
N LEU A 90 37.40 6.94 18.16
CA LEU A 90 36.05 7.08 18.68
C LEU A 90 35.02 6.87 17.56
N ALA A 91 34.29 5.76 17.65
CA ALA A 91 33.12 5.48 16.80
C ALA A 91 31.85 6.10 17.40
N VAL A 92 30.95 6.62 16.57
CA VAL A 92 29.71 7.29 16.97
C VAL A 92 28.50 6.69 16.23
N ASP A 93 27.38 6.51 16.95
CA ASP A 93 26.16 5.90 16.38
C ASP A 93 25.63 6.63 15.13
N ASP A 94 25.12 5.84 14.18
CA ASP A 94 24.65 6.29 12.87
C ASP A 94 23.14 6.10 12.66
N LEU A 95 22.54 7.06 11.94
CA LEU A 95 21.10 7.10 11.62
C LEU A 95 20.89 7.44 10.14
N GLY A 96 19.66 7.23 9.64
CA GLY A 96 19.22 7.72 8.33
C GLY A 96 19.34 6.72 7.18
N PHE A 97 19.53 5.44 7.47
CA PHE A 97 19.47 4.36 6.49
C PHE A 97 18.07 3.74 6.47
N SER A 98 17.60 3.36 5.29
CA SER A 98 16.32 2.66 5.14
C SER A 98 16.35 1.58 4.07
N VAL A 99 15.55 0.54 4.24
CA VAL A 99 15.43 -0.60 3.31
C VAL A 99 14.05 -1.23 3.43
N GLU A 100 13.58 -1.86 2.35
CA GLU A 100 12.35 -2.65 2.38
C GLU A 100 12.61 -4.05 2.99
N ALA A 101 11.64 -4.59 3.71
CA ALA A 101 11.73 -5.92 4.30
C ALA A 101 12.07 -6.97 3.23
N GLY A 102 13.07 -7.81 3.51
CA GLY A 102 13.55 -8.85 2.58
C GLY A 102 14.49 -8.34 1.48
N GLN A 103 14.75 -7.03 1.40
CA GLN A 103 15.76 -6.44 0.51
C GLN A 103 17.07 -6.14 1.26
N ASN A 104 18.08 -5.72 0.50
CA ASN A 104 19.36 -5.28 1.06
C ASN A 104 19.70 -3.84 0.67
N ILE A 105 20.53 -3.20 1.50
CA ILE A 105 21.14 -1.90 1.26
C ILE A 105 22.66 -2.03 1.42
N ALA A 106 23.40 -1.41 0.50
CA ALA A 106 24.83 -1.21 0.63
C ALA A 106 25.10 0.16 1.26
N ILE A 107 25.62 0.15 2.48
CA ILE A 107 26.00 1.34 3.23
C ILE A 107 27.49 1.60 2.97
N ALA A 108 27.79 2.79 2.45
CA ALA A 108 29.16 3.17 2.14
C ALA A 108 29.99 3.36 3.42
N ALA A 109 31.23 2.89 3.42
CA ALA A 109 32.14 3.07 4.56
C ALA A 109 32.28 4.55 4.96
N ALA A 110 32.40 5.43 3.97
CA ALA A 110 32.50 6.87 4.19
C ALA A 110 31.26 7.50 4.81
N ALA A 111 30.09 6.86 4.73
CA ALA A 111 28.88 7.33 5.39
C ALA A 111 28.91 7.01 6.90
N LEU A 112 29.39 5.82 7.26
CA LEU A 112 29.56 5.39 8.66
C LEU A 112 30.72 6.13 9.33
N LEU A 113 31.84 6.33 8.63
CA LEU A 113 33.00 7.03 9.19
C LEU A 113 32.84 8.57 9.27
N ALA A 114 31.67 9.12 8.89
CA ALA A 114 31.51 10.57 8.70
C ALA A 114 31.47 11.37 10.01
N ASN A 115 31.01 10.74 11.09
CA ASN A 115 30.90 11.29 12.44
C ASN A 115 31.95 10.70 13.41
N ASP A 116 32.78 9.78 12.93
CA ASP A 116 33.86 9.16 13.69
C ASP A 116 35.11 10.04 13.73
N SER A 117 35.93 9.86 14.76
CA SER A 117 37.11 10.68 14.96
C SER A 117 38.27 9.93 15.59
N ASP A 118 39.47 10.39 15.27
CA ASP A 118 40.72 10.00 15.87
C ASP A 118 41.44 11.23 16.40
N ILE A 119 42.13 11.13 17.54
CA ILE A 119 42.76 12.29 18.20
C ILE A 119 43.99 12.74 17.41
N GLU A 120 44.76 11.80 16.86
CA GLU A 120 45.93 12.06 16.03
C GLU A 120 45.55 12.42 14.59
N GLY A 121 44.31 12.11 14.22
CA GLY A 121 43.76 12.32 12.88
C GLY A 121 44.17 11.21 11.91
N ASP A 122 44.45 10.02 12.43
CA ASP A 122 44.83 8.87 11.62
C ASP A 122 43.66 8.34 10.77
N PRO A 123 43.95 7.74 9.59
CA PRO A 123 42.90 7.24 8.71
C PRO A 123 42.11 6.08 9.35
N LEU A 124 40.78 6.23 9.37
CA LEU A 124 39.88 5.25 9.97
C LEU A 124 39.40 4.20 8.98
N THR A 125 39.29 2.96 9.45
CA THR A 125 38.71 1.83 8.70
C THR A 125 37.75 1.02 9.55
N ILE A 126 36.66 0.54 8.96
CA ILE A 126 35.72 -0.38 9.63
C ILE A 126 36.35 -1.76 9.67
N VAL A 127 36.47 -2.34 10.87
CA VAL A 127 37.15 -3.64 11.06
C VAL A 127 36.20 -4.77 11.46
N SER A 128 35.01 -4.46 11.96
CA SER A 128 34.02 -5.48 12.30
C SER A 128 32.59 -4.97 12.24
N VAL A 129 31.65 -5.88 11.95
CA VAL A 129 30.21 -5.70 12.13
C VAL A 129 29.65 -6.90 12.89
N ALA A 130 28.73 -6.66 13.82
CA ALA A 130 28.17 -7.69 14.69
C ALA A 130 26.79 -7.30 15.23
N ASN A 131 26.15 -8.21 15.98
CA ASN A 131 24.93 -7.95 16.75
C ASN A 131 23.76 -7.39 15.93
N ALA A 132 23.61 -7.84 14.69
CA ALA A 132 22.50 -7.42 13.84
C ALA A 132 21.14 -7.87 14.42
N THR A 133 20.15 -7.00 14.37
CA THR A 133 18.74 -7.24 14.73
C THR A 133 17.85 -6.76 13.58
N GLY A 134 16.73 -7.46 13.33
CA GLY A 134 15.85 -7.16 12.20
C GLY A 134 16.42 -7.49 10.81
N GLY A 135 17.55 -8.21 10.76
CA GLY A 135 18.25 -8.58 9.55
C GLY A 135 19.65 -9.10 9.82
N SER A 136 20.53 -9.01 8.82
CA SER A 136 21.94 -9.39 8.89
C SER A 136 22.84 -8.30 8.32
N ALA A 137 24.03 -8.13 8.90
CA ALA A 137 25.04 -7.18 8.44
C ALA A 137 26.34 -7.91 8.06
N THR A 138 26.95 -7.53 6.93
CA THR A 138 28.21 -8.10 6.45
C THR A 138 29.16 -6.99 6.01
N LEU A 139 30.37 -6.99 6.56
CA LEU A 139 31.47 -6.13 6.10
C LEU A 139 32.08 -6.72 4.82
N LEU A 140 32.12 -5.92 3.76
CA LEU A 140 32.65 -6.30 2.46
C LEU A 140 34.15 -6.00 2.35
N SER A 141 34.80 -6.61 1.36
CA SER A 141 36.25 -6.43 1.12
C SER A 141 36.65 -5.02 0.67
N ASP A 142 35.69 -4.22 0.20
CA ASP A 142 35.89 -2.81 -0.17
C ASP A 142 35.66 -1.85 1.00
N GLY A 143 35.37 -2.36 2.19
CA GLY A 143 35.10 -1.61 3.41
C GLY A 143 33.64 -1.20 3.61
N ASN A 144 32.78 -1.37 2.59
CA ASN A 144 31.35 -1.08 2.71
C ASN A 144 30.64 -2.16 3.54
N VAL A 145 29.45 -1.82 4.06
CA VAL A 145 28.62 -2.76 4.81
C VAL A 145 27.35 -3.05 4.04
N THR A 146 27.03 -4.32 3.82
CA THR A 146 25.70 -4.73 3.33
C THR A 146 24.82 -5.09 4.52
N PHE A 147 23.67 -4.44 4.63
CA PHE A 147 22.60 -4.84 5.54
C PHE A 147 21.47 -5.48 4.72
N THR A 148 21.03 -6.68 5.11
CA THR A 148 19.88 -7.39 4.51
C THR A 148 18.78 -7.51 5.55
N ALA A 149 17.63 -6.89 5.31
CA ALA A 149 16.49 -6.93 6.22
C ALA A 149 15.78 -8.29 6.17
N ASP A 150 15.27 -8.74 7.32
CA ASP A 150 14.44 -9.94 7.36
C ASP A 150 13.11 -9.72 6.62
N PRO A 151 12.59 -10.67 5.81
CA PRO A 151 11.39 -10.48 4.98
C PRO A 151 10.10 -10.08 5.69
N ASN A 152 10.00 -10.31 7.01
CA ASN A 152 8.79 -10.03 7.80
C ASN A 152 9.05 -9.04 8.94
N PHE A 153 10.19 -8.34 8.93
CA PHE A 153 10.51 -7.35 9.95
C PHE A 153 9.97 -5.98 9.53
N ASP A 154 9.34 -5.29 10.47
CA ASP A 154 8.82 -3.93 10.32
C ASP A 154 9.27 -3.12 11.54
N GLY A 155 9.84 -1.94 11.29
CA GLY A 155 10.38 -1.04 12.30
C GLY A 155 11.89 -0.87 12.22
N GLN A 156 12.49 -0.46 13.34
CA GLN A 156 13.91 -0.09 13.38
C GLN A 156 14.80 -1.32 13.64
N ALA A 157 15.59 -1.68 12.63
CA ALA A 157 16.68 -2.65 12.72
C ALA A 157 17.98 -1.98 13.17
N SER A 158 18.96 -2.78 13.57
CA SER A 158 20.27 -2.26 13.93
C SER A 158 21.39 -3.28 13.78
N PHE A 159 22.63 -2.81 13.71
CA PHE A 159 23.82 -3.62 13.90
C PHE A 159 24.93 -2.76 14.52
N SER A 160 25.90 -3.39 15.18
CA SER A 160 27.07 -2.72 15.74
C SER A 160 28.27 -2.80 14.80
N TYR A 161 29.13 -1.78 14.80
CA TYR A 161 30.42 -1.78 14.10
C TYR A 161 31.54 -1.25 14.99
N ALA A 162 32.79 -1.53 14.64
CA ALA A 162 33.97 -0.95 15.28
C ALA A 162 34.99 -0.53 14.21
N ILE A 163 35.78 0.49 14.53
CA ILE A 163 36.76 1.11 13.63
C ILE A 163 38.19 1.01 14.19
N SER A 164 39.18 1.13 13.30
CA SER A 164 40.60 1.12 13.65
C SER A 164 41.35 2.18 12.84
N ASP A 165 42.32 2.80 13.50
CA ASP A 165 43.38 3.67 12.97
C ASP A 165 44.58 2.88 12.37
N GLY A 166 44.57 1.55 12.52
CA GLY A 166 45.65 0.65 12.13
C GLY A 166 46.55 0.16 13.28
N LEU A 167 46.40 0.71 14.48
CA LEU A 167 47.14 0.36 15.70
C LEU A 167 46.21 -0.12 16.82
N GLU A 168 45.14 0.61 17.10
CA GLU A 168 44.11 0.29 18.09
C GLU A 168 42.72 0.15 17.46
N THR A 169 41.73 -0.26 18.25
CA THR A 169 40.35 -0.47 17.81
C THR A 169 39.41 0.22 18.77
N SER A 170 38.40 0.90 18.22
CA SER A 170 37.38 1.61 18.99
C SER A 170 36.50 0.66 19.82
N ALA A 171 35.79 1.23 20.79
CA ALA A 171 34.53 0.64 21.23
C ALA A 171 33.51 0.60 20.08
N SER A 172 32.51 -0.29 20.16
CA SER A 172 31.51 -0.39 19.10
C SER A 172 30.50 0.77 19.13
N ALA A 173 30.12 1.24 17.95
CA ALA A 173 28.97 2.11 17.71
C ALA A 173 27.82 1.31 17.05
N ILE A 174 26.61 1.87 17.05
CA ILE A 174 25.39 1.25 16.49
C ILE A 174 24.95 2.00 15.25
N VAL A 175 24.67 1.26 14.19
CA VAL A 175 23.96 1.73 13.00
C VAL A 175 22.50 1.34 13.12
N PHE A 176 21.58 2.30 12.95
CA PHE A 176 20.15 2.04 12.87
C PHE A 176 19.66 2.09 11.42
N VAL A 177 18.82 1.12 11.04
CA VAL A 177 18.25 0.99 9.70
C VAL A 177 16.73 0.89 9.83
N ASP A 178 16.00 1.84 9.25
CA ASP A 178 14.54 1.79 9.21
C ASP A 178 14.08 0.77 8.16
N VAL A 179 13.38 -0.29 8.59
CA VAL A 179 12.85 -1.33 7.72
C VAL A 179 11.35 -1.10 7.55
N THR A 180 10.94 -0.88 6.30
CA THR A 180 9.52 -0.76 5.95
C THR A 180 8.99 -2.08 5.40
N PRO A 181 7.72 -2.44 5.65
CA PRO A 181 7.13 -3.62 5.04
C PRO A 181 7.12 -3.49 3.51
N PRO A 182 7.01 -4.61 2.77
CA PRO A 182 6.89 -4.55 1.34
C PRO A 182 5.65 -3.76 0.94
N ALA A 183 5.70 -3.10 -0.22
CA ALA A 183 4.49 -2.50 -0.77
C ALA A 183 3.44 -3.61 -0.95
N VAL A 184 2.27 -3.45 -0.33
CA VAL A 184 1.14 -4.32 -0.63
C VAL A 184 0.70 -3.95 -2.04
N GLU A 185 0.91 -4.85 -2.99
CA GLU A 185 0.36 -4.70 -4.34
C GLU A 185 -1.16 -4.58 -4.22
N THR A 186 -1.70 -3.45 -4.65
CA THR A 186 -3.14 -3.21 -4.76
C THR A 186 -3.54 -3.32 -6.23
N GLY A 187 -4.79 -3.69 -6.50
CA GLY A 187 -5.31 -3.60 -7.86
C GLY A 187 -5.29 -2.18 -8.42
N VAL A 188 -5.52 -2.07 -9.71
CA VAL A 188 -5.37 -0.85 -10.49
C VAL A 188 -6.72 -0.17 -10.72
N THR A 189 -6.69 1.16 -10.86
CA THR A 189 -7.81 1.89 -11.45
C THR A 189 -7.52 2.16 -12.92
N LEU A 190 -8.33 1.58 -13.81
CA LEU A 190 -8.23 1.82 -15.25
C LEU A 190 -9.35 2.75 -15.71
N THR A 191 -9.04 3.67 -16.62
CA THR A 191 -10.04 4.59 -17.16
C THR A 191 -9.84 4.76 -18.66
N GLY A 192 -10.89 4.42 -19.40
CA GLY A 192 -10.98 4.57 -20.84
C GLY A 192 -11.19 6.01 -21.30
N THR A 193 -11.33 6.13 -22.60
CA THR A 193 -11.66 7.34 -23.35
C THR A 193 -13.17 7.37 -23.62
N ASN A 194 -13.64 8.21 -24.55
CA ASN A 194 -15.05 8.15 -25.00
C ASN A 194 -15.19 7.40 -26.33
N CYS A 195 -14.24 6.51 -26.62
CA CYS A 195 -14.17 5.66 -27.81
C CYS A 195 -14.12 4.21 -27.35
N ALA A 196 -14.35 3.27 -28.27
CA ALA A 196 -14.21 1.85 -27.97
C ALA A 196 -12.78 1.52 -27.48
N ASP A 197 -12.68 1.09 -26.24
CA ASP A 197 -11.45 0.75 -25.55
C ASP A 197 -11.38 -0.74 -25.18
N ARG A 198 -10.16 -1.22 -24.96
CA ARG A 198 -9.92 -2.54 -24.35
C ARG A 198 -9.09 -2.34 -23.10
N LEU A 199 -9.73 -2.50 -21.94
CA LEU A 199 -9.11 -2.35 -20.62
C LEU A 199 -8.95 -3.73 -19.99
N VAL A 200 -7.76 -4.00 -19.45
CA VAL A 200 -7.41 -5.30 -18.89
C VAL A 200 -6.72 -5.09 -17.54
N GLY A 201 -7.34 -5.61 -16.50
CA GLY A 201 -6.89 -5.60 -15.12
C GLY A 201 -5.70 -6.52 -14.82
N THR A 202 -5.45 -6.67 -13.52
CA THR A 202 -4.45 -7.50 -12.86
C THR A 202 -5.13 -8.71 -12.22
N ASP A 203 -4.39 -9.52 -11.47
CA ASP A 203 -4.98 -10.64 -10.70
C ASP A 203 -5.36 -10.18 -9.27
N LEU A 204 -5.60 -8.87 -9.08
CA LEU A 204 -5.95 -8.20 -7.82
C LEU A 204 -7.23 -7.37 -8.02
N ASP A 205 -7.88 -6.99 -6.92
CA ASP A 205 -9.14 -6.21 -6.93
C ASP A 205 -9.01 -4.85 -7.67
N ASP A 206 -9.50 -4.78 -8.90
CA ASP A 206 -9.39 -3.62 -9.78
C ASP A 206 -10.69 -2.79 -9.85
N VAL A 207 -10.56 -1.55 -10.31
CA VAL A 207 -11.70 -0.69 -10.67
C VAL A 207 -11.54 -0.20 -12.11
N ILE A 208 -12.49 -0.56 -12.97
CA ILE A 208 -12.40 -0.31 -14.40
C ILE A 208 -13.54 0.58 -14.87
N TYR A 209 -13.20 1.75 -15.44
CA TYR A 209 -14.14 2.68 -16.05
C TYR A 209 -14.00 2.64 -17.57
N GLY A 210 -14.97 2.05 -18.28
CA GLY A 210 -15.02 2.11 -19.75
C GLY A 210 -15.27 3.53 -20.26
N ARG A 211 -16.25 4.21 -19.62
CA ARG A 211 -16.90 5.43 -20.11
C ARG A 211 -17.64 5.16 -21.41
N LYS A 212 -17.80 6.18 -22.27
CA LYS A 212 -18.54 6.01 -23.52
C LYS A 212 -17.75 5.16 -24.51
N GLY A 213 -18.43 4.30 -25.24
CA GLY A 213 -17.78 3.42 -26.18
C GLY A 213 -18.55 2.13 -26.30
N ASN A 214 -18.05 1.20 -27.10
CA ASN A 214 -18.43 -0.19 -26.93
C ASN A 214 -17.15 -0.89 -26.52
N ASP A 215 -16.95 -1.01 -25.22
CA ASP A 215 -15.67 -1.35 -24.63
C ASP A 215 -15.56 -2.84 -24.34
N ILE A 216 -14.33 -3.31 -24.16
CA ILE A 216 -14.02 -4.64 -23.63
C ILE A 216 -13.30 -4.43 -22.31
N LEU A 217 -13.96 -4.77 -21.22
CA LEU A 217 -13.48 -4.59 -19.85
C LEU A 217 -13.23 -5.96 -19.22
N ILE A 218 -12.00 -6.21 -18.79
CA ILE A 218 -11.56 -7.51 -18.27
C ILE A 218 -10.90 -7.30 -16.91
N GLY A 219 -11.39 -7.95 -15.87
CA GLY A 219 -10.84 -7.93 -14.51
C GLY A 219 -9.66 -8.89 -14.36
N LYS A 220 -9.93 -10.19 -14.61
CA LYS A 220 -9.09 -11.40 -14.48
C LYS A 220 -9.26 -12.08 -13.13
N GLY A 221 -8.64 -11.58 -12.08
CA GLY A 221 -8.65 -12.23 -10.77
C GLY A 221 -8.75 -11.19 -9.67
N GLY A 222 -9.36 -11.55 -8.56
CA GLY A 222 -9.73 -10.56 -7.53
C GLY A 222 -11.21 -10.26 -7.61
N ASN A 223 -11.69 -9.37 -6.75
CA ASN A 223 -13.08 -8.89 -6.77
C ASN A 223 -13.11 -7.55 -7.48
N ASP A 224 -13.48 -7.56 -8.75
CA ASP A 224 -13.36 -6.40 -9.63
C ASP A 224 -14.65 -5.57 -9.69
N ILE A 225 -14.49 -4.24 -9.84
CA ILE A 225 -15.62 -3.32 -10.01
C ILE A 225 -15.56 -2.66 -11.38
N PHE A 226 -16.56 -2.93 -12.21
CA PHE A 226 -16.77 -2.27 -13.49
C PHE A 226 -17.75 -1.11 -13.32
N ARG A 227 -17.28 0.11 -13.58
CA ARG A 227 -18.07 1.33 -13.37
C ARG A 227 -18.75 1.77 -14.65
N ILE A 228 -20.06 1.99 -14.57
CA ILE A 228 -20.87 2.57 -15.65
C ILE A 228 -21.50 3.88 -15.20
N GLN A 229 -21.70 4.81 -16.13
CA GLN A 229 -22.36 6.09 -15.88
C GLN A 229 -23.23 6.54 -17.06
N GLY A 230 -24.53 6.71 -16.81
CA GLY A 230 -25.51 7.09 -17.83
C GLY A 230 -25.66 6.00 -18.88
N ASN A 231 -25.39 6.33 -20.14
CA ASN A 231 -25.48 5.38 -21.26
C ASN A 231 -24.12 5.33 -21.96
N ASP A 232 -23.28 4.43 -21.47
CA ASP A 232 -21.89 4.28 -21.89
C ASP A 232 -21.75 3.52 -23.20
N GLY A 233 -22.68 2.61 -23.50
CA GLY A 233 -22.80 1.97 -24.80
C GLY A 233 -23.13 0.50 -24.65
N LEU A 234 -22.66 -0.32 -25.60
CA LEU A 234 -22.78 -1.77 -25.50
C LEU A 234 -21.40 -2.36 -25.21
N ASP A 235 -21.12 -2.50 -23.92
CA ASP A 235 -19.84 -2.98 -23.42
C ASP A 235 -19.85 -4.50 -23.20
N ARG A 236 -18.66 -5.09 -23.23
CA ARG A 236 -18.40 -6.47 -22.85
C ARG A 236 -17.60 -6.49 -21.56
N PHE A 237 -18.14 -7.17 -20.57
CA PHE A 237 -17.56 -7.40 -19.25
C PHE A 237 -17.10 -8.85 -19.13
N ASP A 238 -15.94 -9.03 -18.50
CA ASP A 238 -15.34 -10.32 -18.17
C ASP A 238 -14.66 -10.16 -16.80
N GLY A 239 -15.39 -10.50 -15.73
CA GLY A 239 -14.88 -10.35 -14.35
C GLY A 239 -13.70 -11.28 -14.10
N GLY A 240 -13.91 -12.56 -14.36
CA GLY A 240 -12.89 -13.59 -14.29
C GLY A 240 -13.09 -14.46 -13.06
N SER A 241 -12.12 -14.50 -12.15
CA SER A 241 -12.23 -15.25 -10.89
C SER A 241 -12.34 -14.32 -9.69
N GLY A 242 -13.42 -14.46 -8.94
CA GLY A 242 -13.67 -13.65 -7.75
C GLY A 242 -15.16 -13.38 -7.66
N TYR A 243 -15.51 -12.27 -7.01
CA TYR A 243 -16.87 -11.74 -7.00
C TYR A 243 -16.86 -10.38 -7.68
N ASP A 244 -17.40 -10.32 -8.89
CA ASP A 244 -17.25 -9.20 -9.79
C ASP A 244 -18.56 -8.45 -9.96
N ILE A 245 -18.46 -7.11 -9.92
CA ILE A 245 -19.61 -6.21 -9.82
C ILE A 245 -19.60 -5.23 -10.98
N ILE A 246 -20.73 -5.11 -11.68
CA ILE A 246 -21.03 -3.93 -12.49
C ILE A 246 -21.74 -2.93 -11.58
N GLN A 247 -21.15 -1.75 -11.38
CA GLN A 247 -21.66 -0.72 -10.49
C GLN A 247 -21.97 0.58 -11.23
N GLY A 248 -23.22 1.01 -11.11
CA GLY A 248 -23.73 2.29 -11.54
C GLY A 248 -23.28 3.46 -10.67
N SER A 249 -23.80 4.62 -11.03
CA SER A 249 -23.56 5.91 -10.43
C SER A 249 -24.70 6.31 -9.48
N ASN A 250 -24.84 7.61 -9.22
CA ASN A 250 -25.94 8.15 -8.42
C ASN A 250 -27.06 8.75 -9.29
N GLY A 251 -26.97 8.63 -10.60
CA GLY A 251 -28.01 9.08 -11.53
C GLY A 251 -28.43 7.94 -12.45
N ASP A 252 -29.51 8.13 -13.20
CA ASP A 252 -30.05 7.11 -14.11
C ASP A 252 -28.99 6.48 -15.03
N ASP A 253 -28.74 5.19 -14.85
CA ASP A 253 -27.81 4.40 -15.64
C ASP A 253 -28.54 3.40 -16.56
N VAL A 254 -27.89 3.06 -17.68
CA VAL A 254 -28.39 2.13 -18.69
C VAL A 254 -27.33 1.10 -18.98
N LEU A 255 -27.56 -0.14 -18.53
CA LEU A 255 -26.74 -1.29 -18.90
C LEU A 255 -27.35 -1.99 -20.11
N ARG A 256 -26.59 -2.15 -21.19
CA ARG A 256 -27.03 -2.88 -22.37
C ARG A 256 -26.57 -4.31 -22.33
N VAL A 257 -27.48 -5.24 -22.61
CA VAL A 257 -27.20 -6.67 -22.62
C VAL A 257 -27.52 -7.30 -23.96
N THR A 258 -26.82 -8.39 -24.25
CA THR A 258 -27.04 -9.22 -25.43
C THR A 258 -27.70 -10.54 -25.04
N SER A 259 -28.32 -11.22 -26.02
CA SER A 259 -28.86 -12.57 -25.82
C SER A 259 -27.87 -13.50 -25.11
N HIS A 260 -28.39 -14.31 -24.21
CA HIS A 260 -27.69 -15.19 -23.27
C HIS A 260 -26.73 -14.47 -22.31
N LEU A 261 -26.90 -13.16 -22.13
CA LEU A 261 -25.99 -12.31 -21.37
C LEU A 261 -24.53 -12.50 -21.80
N ALA A 262 -24.31 -12.75 -23.09
CA ALA A 262 -22.98 -13.12 -23.62
C ALA A 262 -21.92 -12.01 -23.45
N ASN A 263 -22.35 -10.80 -23.13
CA ASN A 263 -21.49 -9.67 -22.82
C ASN A 263 -21.28 -9.44 -21.31
N LEU A 264 -21.83 -10.28 -20.42
CA LEU A 264 -21.65 -10.25 -18.96
C LEU A 264 -20.99 -11.55 -18.49
N ASN A 265 -19.75 -11.82 -18.93
CA ASN A 265 -19.08 -13.07 -18.57
C ASN A 265 -18.51 -12.96 -17.14
N SER A 266 -18.79 -13.96 -16.30
CA SER A 266 -18.33 -13.99 -14.90
C SER A 266 -18.63 -12.68 -14.16
N ILE A 267 -19.89 -12.25 -14.21
CA ILE A 267 -20.39 -11.13 -13.41
C ILE A 267 -21.41 -11.71 -12.44
N GLU A 268 -21.18 -11.52 -11.15
CA GLU A 268 -22.04 -12.04 -10.09
C GLU A 268 -23.07 -11.01 -9.63
N GLU A 269 -22.80 -9.71 -9.82
CA GLU A 269 -23.69 -8.64 -9.38
C GLU A 269 -23.77 -7.48 -10.37
N ILE A 270 -24.98 -6.95 -10.52
CA ILE A 270 -25.24 -5.66 -11.14
C ILE A 270 -25.91 -4.78 -10.08
N ASP A 271 -25.19 -3.77 -9.64
CA ASP A 271 -25.66 -2.73 -8.73
C ASP A 271 -25.90 -1.45 -9.53
N GLY A 272 -27.16 -1.08 -9.76
CA GLY A 272 -27.54 0.17 -10.44
C GLY A 272 -27.11 1.42 -9.66
N GLY A 273 -26.87 1.30 -8.35
CA GLY A 273 -26.59 2.44 -7.49
C GLY A 273 -27.87 3.20 -7.14
N ALA A 274 -27.82 4.53 -7.23
CA ALA A 274 -28.98 5.38 -7.00
C ALA A 274 -29.45 6.00 -8.31
N GLY A 275 -30.76 6.22 -8.44
CA GLY A 275 -31.33 6.76 -9.65
C GLY A 275 -32.43 5.84 -10.16
N ARG A 276 -32.70 5.92 -11.46
CA ARG A 276 -33.59 4.99 -12.15
C ARG A 276 -32.81 4.21 -13.18
N ASP A 277 -32.34 3.04 -12.76
CA ASP A 277 -31.38 2.26 -13.51
C ASP A 277 -32.08 1.16 -14.30
N VAL A 278 -31.69 1.00 -15.57
CA VAL A 278 -32.41 0.16 -16.53
C VAL A 278 -31.46 -0.77 -17.26
N ILE A 279 -31.78 -2.05 -17.26
CA ILE A 279 -31.17 -3.03 -18.15
C ILE A 279 -31.96 -3.05 -19.46
N VAL A 280 -31.27 -2.96 -20.60
CA VAL A 280 -31.89 -2.91 -21.92
C VAL A 280 -31.32 -4.00 -22.82
N ALA A 281 -32.18 -4.89 -23.31
CA ALA A 281 -31.82 -5.91 -24.28
C ALA A 281 -31.77 -5.34 -25.71
N THR A 282 -31.53 -6.21 -26.70
CA THR A 282 -31.52 -5.81 -28.11
C THR A 282 -32.95 -5.74 -28.66
N SER A 283 -33.09 -5.44 -29.96
CA SER A 283 -34.41 -5.51 -30.64
C SER A 283 -34.60 -6.82 -31.41
N CYS A 284 -33.85 -7.86 -31.04
CA CYS A 284 -33.92 -9.20 -31.61
C CYS A 284 -34.51 -10.15 -30.58
N ASN A 285 -34.79 -11.40 -30.96
CA ASN A 285 -35.20 -12.43 -30.01
C ASN A 285 -34.06 -12.72 -29.02
N ASP A 286 -34.19 -12.21 -27.81
CA ASP A 286 -33.21 -12.33 -26.74
C ASP A 286 -33.61 -13.42 -25.75
N VAL A 287 -32.61 -14.03 -25.11
CA VAL A 287 -32.78 -14.99 -24.02
C VAL A 287 -31.95 -14.50 -22.86
N LEU A 288 -32.57 -13.99 -21.81
CA LEU A 288 -31.88 -13.41 -20.65
C LEU A 288 -32.18 -14.28 -19.43
N ASP A 289 -31.13 -14.65 -18.70
CA ASP A 289 -31.26 -15.47 -17.48
C ASP A 289 -30.40 -14.85 -16.39
N PHE A 290 -31.03 -14.06 -15.53
CA PHE A 290 -30.37 -13.39 -14.41
C PHE A 290 -30.38 -14.25 -13.13
N SER A 291 -30.73 -15.55 -13.21
CA SER A 291 -30.88 -16.37 -12.00
C SER A 291 -29.61 -16.52 -11.16
N ASN A 292 -28.44 -16.27 -11.75
CA ASN A 292 -27.14 -16.33 -11.10
C ASN A 292 -26.49 -14.95 -10.93
N ILE A 293 -27.21 -13.87 -11.20
CA ILE A 293 -26.73 -12.49 -11.07
C ILE A 293 -27.62 -11.76 -10.07
N ALA A 294 -27.02 -11.23 -9.00
CA ALA A 294 -27.73 -10.37 -8.07
C ALA A 294 -28.02 -9.03 -8.76
N LEU A 295 -29.30 -8.61 -8.75
CA LEU A 295 -29.73 -7.32 -9.28
C LEU A 295 -30.11 -6.39 -8.13
N ASN A 296 -29.26 -5.39 -7.86
CA ASN A 296 -29.47 -4.40 -6.82
C ASN A 296 -29.71 -3.04 -7.46
N GLY A 297 -30.71 -2.28 -7.00
CA GLY A 297 -30.98 -0.94 -7.52
C GLY A 297 -31.45 -0.90 -8.99
N ILE A 298 -31.84 -2.01 -9.60
CA ILE A 298 -32.35 -2.05 -10.96
C ILE A 298 -33.86 -1.80 -10.95
N GLU A 299 -34.29 -0.70 -11.57
CA GLU A 299 -35.71 -0.35 -11.64
C GLU A 299 -36.45 -1.14 -12.72
N LEU A 300 -35.80 -1.46 -13.84
CA LEU A 300 -36.46 -2.08 -15.00
C LEU A 300 -35.53 -2.90 -15.87
N ILE A 301 -35.98 -4.09 -16.25
CA ILE A 301 -35.43 -4.90 -17.34
C ILE A 301 -36.34 -4.72 -18.56
N ARG A 302 -35.81 -4.13 -19.63
CA ARG A 302 -36.54 -3.84 -20.87
C ARG A 302 -36.06 -4.75 -21.99
N LEU A 303 -36.94 -5.64 -22.46
CA LEU A 303 -36.63 -6.60 -23.51
C LEU A 303 -36.67 -5.95 -24.90
N GLY A 304 -37.65 -5.09 -25.15
CA GLY A 304 -37.63 -4.21 -26.31
C GLY A 304 -38.53 -4.72 -27.42
N GLY A 305 -37.99 -5.41 -28.41
CA GLY A 305 -38.83 -6.01 -29.43
C GLY A 305 -38.20 -7.27 -29.99
N GLY A 306 -39.01 -8.16 -30.53
CA GLY A 306 -38.60 -9.54 -30.74
C GLY A 306 -39.49 -10.46 -29.92
N ASN A 307 -39.29 -11.77 -30.05
CA ASN A 307 -39.93 -12.74 -29.18
C ASN A 307 -38.92 -13.13 -28.11
N ASP A 308 -38.97 -12.44 -26.98
CA ASP A 308 -37.93 -12.50 -25.97
C ASP A 308 -38.25 -13.54 -24.89
N LYS A 309 -37.22 -14.00 -24.21
CA LYS A 309 -37.36 -14.89 -23.06
C LYS A 309 -36.53 -14.34 -21.92
N VAL A 310 -37.13 -14.13 -20.76
CA VAL A 310 -36.44 -13.59 -19.59
C VAL A 310 -36.73 -14.40 -18.34
N ARG A 311 -35.68 -14.68 -17.57
CA ARG A 311 -35.77 -15.07 -16.16
C ARG A 311 -35.08 -13.98 -15.33
N GLY A 312 -35.77 -13.55 -14.27
CA GLY A 312 -35.25 -12.63 -13.28
C GLY A 312 -34.14 -13.19 -12.41
N SER A 313 -33.70 -12.36 -11.47
CA SER A 313 -32.86 -12.72 -10.35
C SER A 313 -33.67 -13.46 -9.27
N THR A 314 -33.10 -13.64 -8.08
CA THR A 314 -33.85 -14.12 -6.91
C THR A 314 -34.55 -12.98 -6.14
N GLY A 315 -34.29 -11.73 -6.52
CA GLY A 315 -34.86 -10.53 -5.90
C GLY A 315 -36.21 -10.15 -6.50
N ASP A 316 -36.67 -8.94 -6.20
CA ASP A 316 -37.89 -8.38 -6.77
C ASP A 316 -37.54 -7.72 -8.12
N ASP A 317 -38.00 -8.28 -9.23
CA ASP A 317 -37.66 -7.76 -10.55
C ASP A 317 -38.85 -7.08 -11.24
N VAL A 318 -38.56 -6.10 -12.11
CA VAL A 318 -39.58 -5.42 -12.92
C VAL A 318 -39.23 -5.55 -14.40
N PHE A 319 -40.18 -6.02 -15.19
CA PHE A 319 -39.98 -6.29 -16.62
C PHE A 319 -40.91 -5.47 -17.51
N SER A 320 -40.41 -5.09 -18.69
CA SER A 320 -41.18 -4.62 -19.84
C SER A 320 -40.83 -5.47 -21.05
N GLY A 321 -41.80 -6.21 -21.59
CA GLY A 321 -41.62 -7.05 -22.78
C GLY A 321 -41.45 -6.20 -24.04
N GLY A 322 -42.29 -5.18 -24.19
CA GLY A 322 -42.29 -4.35 -25.38
C GLY A 322 -43.06 -5.00 -26.53
N GLY A 323 -42.40 -5.25 -27.66
CA GLY A 323 -43.07 -5.68 -28.89
C GLY A 323 -42.72 -7.08 -29.35
N GLY A 324 -43.65 -8.02 -29.23
CA GLY A 324 -43.54 -9.35 -29.82
C GLY A 324 -44.29 -10.38 -28.99
N GLN A 325 -43.82 -11.61 -28.97
CA GLN A 325 -44.37 -12.66 -28.10
C GLN A 325 -43.33 -13.02 -27.05
N ASP A 326 -43.46 -12.42 -25.87
CA ASP A 326 -42.43 -12.52 -24.84
C ASP A 326 -42.77 -13.61 -23.83
N THR A 327 -41.75 -14.30 -23.32
CA THR A 327 -41.88 -15.36 -22.32
C THR A 327 -41.17 -14.96 -21.03
N PHE A 328 -41.94 -14.76 -19.96
CA PHE A 328 -41.43 -14.42 -18.63
C PHE A 328 -41.41 -15.67 -17.76
N ILE A 329 -40.23 -16.07 -17.27
CA ILE A 329 -40.03 -17.31 -16.53
C ILE A 329 -39.91 -17.01 -15.04
N PHE A 330 -40.70 -17.71 -14.24
CA PHE A 330 -40.69 -17.58 -12.78
C PHE A 330 -40.52 -18.93 -12.11
N GLY A 331 -39.84 -18.94 -10.97
CA GLY A 331 -39.63 -20.13 -10.16
C GLY A 331 -39.72 -19.83 -8.66
N PRO A 332 -39.80 -20.89 -7.82
CA PRO A 332 -39.87 -20.72 -6.38
C PRO A 332 -38.72 -19.88 -5.83
N GLY A 333 -39.03 -18.92 -4.95
CA GLY A 333 -38.04 -18.07 -4.29
C GLY A 333 -37.55 -16.85 -5.09
N GLY A 334 -38.17 -16.55 -6.23
CA GLY A 334 -37.83 -15.39 -7.08
C GLY A 334 -38.47 -14.06 -6.67
N GLY A 335 -38.66 -13.78 -5.38
CA GLY A 335 -39.17 -12.47 -4.94
C GLY A 335 -40.59 -12.06 -5.40
N HIS A 336 -40.82 -10.75 -5.49
CA HIS A 336 -42.07 -10.08 -5.85
C HIS A 336 -41.96 -9.36 -7.20
N ASP A 337 -42.15 -10.12 -8.27
CA ASP A 337 -41.94 -9.62 -9.62
C ASP A 337 -43.11 -8.82 -10.18
N THR A 338 -42.81 -7.94 -11.14
CA THR A 338 -43.80 -7.13 -11.85
C THR A 338 -43.56 -7.12 -13.36
N ILE A 339 -44.60 -7.34 -14.15
CA ILE A 339 -44.59 -7.09 -15.61
C ILE A 339 -45.47 -5.88 -15.89
N VAL A 340 -44.91 -4.84 -16.52
CA VAL A 340 -45.59 -3.54 -16.67
C VAL A 340 -46.47 -3.42 -17.91
N ASP A 341 -46.29 -4.29 -18.90
CA ASP A 341 -46.88 -4.19 -20.24
C ASP A 341 -47.34 -5.53 -20.84
N PHE A 342 -47.62 -6.53 -19.99
CA PHE A 342 -48.08 -7.86 -20.42
C PHE A 342 -49.24 -7.79 -21.42
N ASP A 343 -49.08 -8.35 -22.63
CA ASP A 343 -50.13 -8.46 -23.65
C ASP A 343 -50.73 -9.88 -23.66
N PRO A 344 -51.88 -10.13 -23.01
CA PRO A 344 -52.58 -11.43 -23.03
C PRO A 344 -53.30 -11.68 -24.36
N GLY A 345 -52.85 -11.09 -25.48
CA GLY A 345 -53.32 -11.36 -26.84
C GLY A 345 -54.81 -11.11 -27.11
N ALA A 346 -55.45 -10.19 -26.37
CA ALA A 346 -56.87 -9.91 -26.56
C ALA A 346 -57.15 -9.24 -27.93
N ILE A 347 -58.11 -9.78 -28.68
CA ILE A 347 -58.74 -9.09 -29.83
C ILE A 347 -59.42 -7.84 -29.28
N SER A 348 -58.76 -6.68 -29.36
CA SER A 348 -59.39 -5.44 -28.91
C SER A 348 -60.53 -5.07 -29.87
N CYS A 349 -61.76 -5.09 -29.38
CA CYS A 349 -62.75 -4.10 -29.80
C CYS A 349 -62.53 -2.81 -28.98
N GLY A 350 -61.43 -2.11 -29.32
CA GLY A 350 -61.25 -0.67 -29.17
C GLY A 350 -60.98 -0.12 -27.76
N HIS A 351 -59.70 0.12 -27.42
CA HIS A 351 -59.24 1.45 -26.96
C HIS A 351 -57.70 1.60 -26.79
N HIS A 352 -56.84 0.98 -27.61
CA HIS A 352 -55.41 1.32 -27.59
C HIS A 352 -55.05 2.19 -28.81
N ARG A 353 -54.70 3.46 -28.54
CA ARG A 353 -54.11 4.37 -29.53
C ARG A 353 -52.66 3.96 -29.78
N GLY A 354 -52.48 3.03 -30.70
CA GLY A 354 -51.20 2.58 -31.20
C GLY A 354 -51.46 1.50 -32.24
N SER A 355 -50.92 1.66 -33.44
CA SER A 355 -51.23 0.87 -34.64
C SER A 355 -51.03 -0.65 -34.44
N LYS A 356 -52.07 -1.38 -34.02
CA LYS A 356 -52.13 -2.85 -34.20
C LYS A 356 -52.56 -3.12 -35.65
N THR A 357 -51.60 -3.34 -36.54
CA THR A 357 -51.89 -3.93 -37.86
C THR A 357 -52.43 -5.34 -37.66
N ALA A 358 -53.62 -5.61 -38.20
CA ALA A 358 -54.27 -6.91 -38.11
C ALA A 358 -53.46 -8.00 -38.85
N GLY A 359 -52.74 -8.83 -38.10
CA GLY A 359 -52.03 -10.01 -38.59
C GLY A 359 -51.03 -10.47 -37.54
N THR A 360 -51.19 -11.72 -37.07
CA THR A 360 -50.57 -12.38 -35.89
C THR A 360 -50.99 -11.82 -34.54
N ALA A 361 -51.70 -12.64 -33.75
CA ALA A 361 -51.88 -12.38 -32.33
C ALA A 361 -50.50 -12.46 -31.68
N HIS A 362 -50.04 -11.34 -31.16
CA HIS A 362 -48.87 -11.27 -30.30
C HIS A 362 -49.43 -11.43 -28.89
N HIS A 363 -49.03 -12.50 -28.22
CA HIS A 363 -49.46 -12.80 -26.88
C HIS A 363 -48.23 -13.19 -26.08
N ASP A 364 -48.07 -12.54 -24.95
CA ASP A 364 -47.03 -12.87 -24.00
C ASP A 364 -47.41 -14.11 -23.21
N THR A 365 -46.40 -14.77 -22.65
CA THR A 365 -46.56 -16.02 -21.92
C THR A 365 -45.79 -15.98 -20.61
N ILE A 366 -46.39 -16.54 -19.57
CA ILE A 366 -45.79 -16.73 -18.25
C ILE A 366 -45.41 -18.20 -18.11
N ASP A 367 -44.11 -18.48 -18.00
CA ASP A 367 -43.58 -19.83 -17.82
C ASP A 367 -43.44 -20.14 -16.33
N LEU A 368 -44.34 -21.00 -15.84
CA LEU A 368 -44.41 -21.45 -14.45
C LEU A 368 -44.02 -22.92 -14.30
N ARG A 369 -43.38 -23.55 -15.29
CA ARG A 369 -43.03 -24.98 -15.26
C ARG A 369 -42.04 -25.36 -14.15
N SER A 370 -41.38 -24.38 -13.53
CA SER A 370 -40.57 -24.57 -12.31
C SER A 370 -41.42 -24.78 -11.06
N TYR A 371 -42.70 -24.42 -11.09
CA TYR A 371 -43.68 -24.73 -10.07
C TYR A 371 -44.41 -26.04 -10.40
N ASP A 372 -44.84 -26.76 -9.38
CA ASP A 372 -45.53 -28.06 -9.52
C ASP A 372 -47.06 -27.87 -9.62
N PHE A 373 -47.50 -27.09 -10.62
CA PHE A 373 -48.93 -26.86 -10.85
C PHE A 373 -49.53 -27.94 -11.77
N ASP A 374 -50.60 -28.60 -11.33
CA ASP A 374 -51.26 -29.63 -12.15
C ASP A 374 -52.12 -29.05 -13.30
N SER A 375 -52.49 -27.76 -13.25
CA SER A 375 -53.34 -27.13 -14.26
C SER A 375 -53.42 -25.61 -14.14
N TYR A 376 -53.88 -24.94 -15.20
CA TYR A 376 -54.28 -23.52 -15.16
C TYR A 376 -55.34 -23.24 -14.08
N GLY A 377 -56.22 -24.20 -13.79
CA GLY A 377 -57.22 -24.06 -12.73
C GLY A 377 -56.61 -23.87 -11.35
N ALA A 378 -55.44 -24.48 -11.09
CA ALA A 378 -54.69 -24.30 -9.84
C ALA A 378 -54.07 -22.90 -9.77
N VAL A 379 -53.36 -22.47 -10.82
CA VAL A 379 -52.78 -21.11 -10.90
C VAL A 379 -53.87 -20.04 -10.78
N ARG A 380 -55.02 -20.25 -11.44
CA ARG A 380 -56.14 -19.30 -11.44
C ARG A 380 -56.73 -19.04 -10.05
N GLN A 381 -56.63 -20.00 -9.12
CA GLN A 381 -57.09 -19.85 -7.73
C GLN A 381 -56.18 -18.90 -6.92
N LEU A 382 -54.93 -18.74 -7.34
CA LEU A 382 -53.93 -17.86 -6.73
C LEU A 382 -54.00 -16.41 -7.24
N MET A 383 -54.83 -16.15 -8.26
CA MET A 383 -54.92 -14.84 -8.90
C MET A 383 -55.96 -13.94 -8.23
N HIS A 384 -55.56 -12.70 -7.94
CA HIS A 384 -56.38 -11.67 -7.34
C HIS A 384 -56.38 -10.40 -8.20
N GLN A 385 -57.55 -9.82 -8.44
CA GLN A 385 -57.63 -8.47 -9.02
C GLN A 385 -57.37 -7.45 -7.91
N ARG A 386 -56.37 -6.58 -8.09
CA ARG A 386 -56.07 -5.43 -7.21
C ARG A 386 -56.09 -4.14 -8.01
N GLY A 387 -57.23 -3.45 -8.00
CA GLY A 387 -57.43 -2.28 -8.85
C GLY A 387 -57.37 -2.68 -10.33
N HIS A 388 -56.46 -2.07 -11.08
CA HIS A 388 -56.22 -2.37 -12.51
C HIS A 388 -55.20 -3.48 -12.75
N ASP A 389 -54.64 -4.07 -11.69
CA ASP A 389 -53.58 -5.08 -11.79
C ASP A 389 -54.11 -6.47 -11.42
N VAL A 390 -53.50 -7.51 -11.99
CA VAL A 390 -53.61 -8.89 -11.49
C VAL A 390 -52.38 -9.17 -10.62
N VAL A 391 -52.59 -9.80 -9.46
CA VAL A 391 -51.52 -10.30 -8.60
C VAL A 391 -51.71 -11.80 -8.41
N ILE A 392 -50.66 -12.57 -8.65
CA ILE A 392 -50.59 -14.01 -8.41
C ILE A 392 -49.70 -14.23 -7.19
N GLU A 393 -50.28 -14.74 -6.10
CA GLU A 393 -49.52 -15.04 -4.88
C GLU A 393 -49.13 -16.52 -4.90
N PHE A 394 -47.84 -16.80 -5.05
CA PHE A 394 -47.32 -18.17 -5.08
C PHE A 394 -46.99 -18.66 -3.67
N GLU A 395 -46.73 -19.97 -3.55
CA GLU A 395 -46.21 -20.53 -2.32
C GLU A 395 -44.82 -19.97 -1.98
N GLN A 396 -44.41 -20.08 -0.72
CA GLN A 396 -43.11 -19.61 -0.21
C GLN A 396 -42.91 -18.08 -0.23
N GLY A 397 -43.99 -17.30 -0.41
CA GLY A 397 -43.96 -15.84 -0.25
C GLY A 397 -43.62 -15.05 -1.52
N SER A 398 -43.34 -15.72 -2.64
CA SER A 398 -43.14 -15.08 -3.95
C SER A 398 -44.47 -14.62 -4.59
N SER A 399 -44.42 -13.61 -5.46
CA SER A 399 -45.62 -13.13 -6.17
C SER A 399 -45.31 -12.53 -7.52
N LEU A 400 -46.26 -12.58 -8.44
CA LEU A 400 -46.18 -11.89 -9.73
C LEU A 400 -47.31 -10.87 -9.88
N SER A 401 -46.97 -9.61 -10.20
CA SER A 401 -47.93 -8.56 -10.53
C SER A 401 -47.93 -8.26 -12.04
N LEU A 402 -49.10 -8.36 -12.66
CA LEU A 402 -49.33 -7.95 -14.05
C LEU A 402 -50.05 -6.61 -14.05
N LYS A 403 -49.35 -5.55 -14.45
CA LYS A 403 -49.90 -4.18 -14.43
C LYS A 403 -50.94 -4.00 -15.52
N ASN A 404 -51.99 -3.23 -15.21
CA ASN A 404 -53.06 -2.86 -16.15
C ASN A 404 -53.72 -4.06 -16.87
N THR A 405 -53.65 -5.25 -16.28
CA THR A 405 -54.22 -6.49 -16.81
C THR A 405 -55.50 -6.81 -16.04
N GLN A 406 -56.53 -7.27 -16.75
CA GLN A 406 -57.75 -7.78 -16.09
C GLN A 406 -57.75 -9.30 -16.01
N LEU A 407 -58.23 -9.82 -14.88
CA LEU A 407 -58.39 -11.25 -14.62
C LEU A 407 -59.22 -11.99 -15.69
N ALA A 408 -60.11 -11.28 -16.39
CA ALA A 408 -60.95 -11.80 -17.46
C ALA A 408 -60.21 -11.92 -18.80
N GLU A 409 -59.09 -11.23 -18.98
CA GLU A 409 -58.26 -11.27 -20.19
C GLU A 409 -57.42 -12.55 -20.20
N LEU A 410 -56.92 -12.98 -19.03
CA LEU A 410 -56.09 -14.18 -18.87
C LEU A 410 -56.82 -15.49 -19.23
N LYS A 411 -56.09 -16.39 -19.88
CA LYS A 411 -56.49 -17.70 -20.41
C LYS A 411 -55.42 -18.75 -20.11
N ALA A 412 -55.79 -20.02 -20.25
CA ALA A 412 -54.87 -21.14 -20.02
C ALA A 412 -53.64 -21.13 -20.95
N TRP A 413 -53.72 -20.47 -22.11
CA TRP A 413 -52.62 -20.42 -23.07
C TRP A 413 -51.62 -19.28 -22.79
N ASP A 414 -51.94 -18.34 -21.88
CA ASP A 414 -50.98 -17.34 -21.38
C ASP A 414 -49.98 -17.94 -20.39
N PHE A 415 -50.14 -19.22 -20.01
CA PHE A 415 -49.34 -19.89 -18.99
C PHE A 415 -48.75 -21.20 -19.53
N LEU A 416 -47.44 -21.38 -19.38
CA LEU A 416 -46.79 -22.69 -19.50
C LEU A 416 -46.76 -23.32 -18.12
N ILE A 417 -47.43 -24.45 -17.98
CA ILE A 417 -47.61 -25.19 -16.72
C ILE A 417 -47.13 -26.62 -16.94
#